data_AF-A0A0G1TVT7-F1
#
_entry.id   AF-A0A0G1TVT7-F1
#
_cell.length_a   1.000
_cell.length_b   1.000
_cell.length_c   1.000
_cell.angle_alpha   90.00
_cell.angle_beta   90.00
_cell.angle_gamma   90.00
#
_symmetry.space_group_name_H-M   'P 1'
#
loop_
_entity.id
_entity.type
_entity.pdbx_description
1 polymer ?
#
loop_
_entity_poly.entity_id
_entity_poly.type
_entity_poly.pdbx_seq_one_letter_code
_entity_poly.pdbx_strand_id
1 'polypeptide(L)' 'MIIQLLTSPGCHTCADVEQIIKEALPIFLNLRLEEINLTTPEGQKIIQRYGIMSSNS' A
#
# COMPACT_ATOMS: atom_id res chain seq x y z
N MET A 1 14.65 1.87 -3.94
CA MET A 1 13.49 2.66 -3.49
C MET A 1 12.40 1.69 -3.08
N ILE A 2 11.81 1.87 -1.91
CA ILE A 2 10.75 0.99 -1.39
C ILE A 2 9.45 1.80 -1.41
N ILE A 3 8.39 1.21 -1.97
CA ILE A 3 7.02 1.72 -1.86
C ILE A 3 6.30 0.83 -0.86
N GLN A 4 5.73 1.45 0.18
CA GLN A 4 4.90 0.77 1.15
C GLN A 4 3.43 0.99 0.79
N LEU A 5 2.76 -0.09 0.40
CA LEU A 5 1.34 -0.09 0.08
C LEU A 5 0.54 -0.50 1.32
N LEU A 6 -0.14 0.47 1.93
CA LEU A 6 -1.11 0.21 2.99
C LEU A 6 -2.42 -0.33 2.39
N THR A 7 -2.83 -1.51 2.80
CA THR A 7 -4.00 -2.22 2.25
C THR A 7 -4.81 -2.88 3.36
N SER A 8 -6.06 -3.26 3.08
CA SER A 8 -6.90 -4.06 3.97
C SER A 8 -7.53 -5.24 3.22
N PRO A 9 -7.81 -6.36 3.90
CA PRO A 9 -8.58 -7.46 3.31
C PRO A 9 -9.89 -6.95 2.70
N GLY A 10 -10.17 -7.34 1.45
CA GLY A 10 -11.39 -6.94 0.73
C GLY A 10 -11.35 -5.56 0.04
N CYS A 11 -10.24 -4.83 0.11
CA CYS A 11 -10.09 -3.57 -0.64
C CYS A 11 -9.82 -3.86 -2.13
N HIS A 12 -10.86 -3.75 -2.96
CA HIS A 12 -10.75 -4.02 -4.41
C HIS A 12 -9.80 -3.04 -5.10
N THR A 13 -9.95 -1.73 -4.82
CA THR A 13 -9.07 -0.70 -5.39
C THR A 13 -7.61 -0.85 -4.98
N CYS A 14 -7.35 -1.39 -3.77
CA CYS A 14 -5.98 -1.65 -3.33
C CYS A 14 -5.32 -2.76 -4.15
N ALA A 15 -6.08 -3.81 -4.51
CA ALA A 15 -5.60 -4.89 -5.36
C ALA A 15 -5.31 -4.40 -6.79
N ASP A 16 -6.12 -3.51 -7.33
CA ASP A 16 -5.87 -2.90 -8.65
C ASP A 16 -4.56 -2.10 -8.65
N VAL A 17 -4.31 -1.31 -7.60
CA VAL A 17 -3.07 -0.54 -7.44
C VAL A 17 -1.85 -1.46 -7.31
N GLU A 18 -1.97 -2.56 -6.55
CA GLU A 18 -0.91 -3.56 -6.41
C GLU A 18 -0.51 -4.15 -7.77
N GLN A 19 -1.49 -4.49 -8.60
CA GLN A 19 -1.25 -5.00 -9.95
C GLN A 19 -0.53 -3.97 -10.83
N ILE A 20 -0.99 -2.71 -10.83
CA ILE A 20 -0.37 -1.62 -11.61
C ILE A 20 1.09 -1.42 -11.19
N ILE A 21 1.39 -1.43 -9.89
CA ILE A 21 2.77 -1.27 -9.41
C ILE A 21 3.62 -2.47 -9.84
N LYS A 22 3.09 -3.69 -9.77
CA LYS A 22 3.79 -4.91 -10.21
C LYS A 22 4.13 -4.86 -11.71
N GLU A 23 3.23 -4.36 -12.55
CA GLU A 23 3.47 -4.14 -13.98
C GLU A 23 4.51 -3.05 -14.24
N ALA A 24 4.64 -2.06 -13.34
CA ALA A 24 5.65 -1.01 -13.43
C ALA A 24 7.04 -1.43 -12.90
N LEU A 25 7.16 -2.46 -12.06
CA LEU A 25 8.42 -2.91 -11.47
C LEU A 25 9.55 -3.13 -12.51
N PRO A 26 9.32 -3.76 -13.67
CA PRO A 26 10.38 -3.97 -14.66
C PRO A 26 10.93 -2.66 -15.26
N ILE A 27 10.13 -1.59 -15.25
CA ILE A 27 10.53 -0.26 -15.75
C ILE A 27 11.43 0.44 -14.71
N PHE A 28 11.18 0.19 -13.42
CA PHE A 28 11.91 0.79 -12.32
C PHE A 28 12.79 -0.26 -11.62
N LEU A 29 13.99 -0.49 -12.19
CA LEU A 29 14.96 -1.53 -11.77
C LEU A 29 15.30 -1.59 -10.26
N ASN A 30 15.03 -0.55 -9.50
CA ASN A 30 15.33 -0.46 -8.07
C ASN A 30 14.09 -0.27 -7.19
N LEU A 31 12.89 -0.52 -7.72
CA LEU A 31 11.64 -0.40 -6.97
C LEU A 31 11.31 -1.74 -6.30
N ARG A 32 10.97 -1.69 -5.02
CA ARG A 32 10.44 -2.83 -4.25
C ARG A 32 9.10 -2.42 -3.66
N LEU A 33 8.14 -3.33 -3.71
CA LEU A 33 6.82 -3.14 -3.12
C LEU A 33 6.75 -3.92 -1.80
N GLU A 34 6.34 -3.25 -0.74
CA GLU A 34 6.03 -3.84 0.57
C GLU A 34 4.57 -3.60 0.89
N GLU A 35 3.80 -4.66 1.11
CA GLU A 35 2.41 -4.56 1.52
C GLU A 35 2.30 -4.56 3.04
N ILE A 36 1.54 -3.60 3.57
CA ILE A 36 1.29 -3.46 5.00
C ILE A 36 -0.21 -3.50 5.23
N ASN A 37 -0.66 -4.48 6.01
CA ASN A 37 -2.06 -4.55 6.38
C ASN A 37 -2.38 -3.47 7.42
N LEU A 38 -3.27 -2.53 7.06
CA LEU A 38 -3.66 -1.40 7.88
C LEU A 38 -4.43 -1.79 9.16
N THR A 39 -4.96 -3.02 9.26
CA THR A 39 -5.64 -3.50 10.47
C THR A 39 -4.66 -4.01 11.53
N THR A 40 -3.38 -4.18 11.19
CA THR A 40 -2.34 -4.60 12.12
C THR A 40 -1.88 -3.44 13.02
N PRO A 41 -1.28 -3.72 14.19
CA PRO A 41 -0.71 -2.68 15.03
C PRO A 41 0.36 -1.83 14.32
N GLU A 42 1.11 -2.41 13.39
CA GLU A 42 2.09 -1.68 12.59
C GLU A 42 1.42 -0.73 11.60
N GLY A 43 0.43 -1.21 10.85
CA GLY A 43 -0.35 -0.39 9.93
C GLY A 43 -1.03 0.79 10.62
N GLN A 44 -1.61 0.56 11.81
CA GLN A 44 -2.21 1.61 12.62
C GLN A 44 -1.20 2.68 13.08
N LYS A 45 0.01 2.27 13.46
CA LYS A 45 1.09 3.23 13.81
C LYS A 45 1.49 4.10 12.63
N ILE A 46 1.56 3.53 11.43
CA ILE A 46 1.90 4.25 10.20
C ILE A 46 0.81 5.26 9.85
N ILE A 47 -0.46 4.83 9.90
CA ILE A 47 -1.62 5.70 9.69
C ILE A 47 -1.58 6.91 10.62
N GLN A 48 -1.38 6.67 11.92
CA GLN A 48 -1.31 7.74 12.91
C GLN A 48 -0.10 8.65 12.71
N ARG A 49 1.07 8.08 12.41
CA ARG A 49 2.31 8.85 12.21
C ARG A 49 2.20 9.81 11.03
N TYR A 50 1.62 9.37 9.93
CA TYR A 50 1.58 10.14 8.68
C TYR A 50 0.23 10.81 8.42
N GLY A 51 -0.75 10.69 9.33
CA GLY A 51 -2.07 11.30 9.18
C GLY A 51 -2.83 10.76 7.96
N ILE A 52 -2.69 9.47 7.66
CA ILE A 52 -3.29 8.86 6.48
C ILE A 52 -4.78 8.69 6.71
N MET A 53 -5.59 9.24 5.81
CA MET A 53 -7.04 9.16 5.85
C MET A 53 -7.56 8.60 4.54
N SER A 54 -8.57 7.73 4.62
CA SER A 54 -9.33 7.27 3.46
C SER A 54 -10.79 7.65 3.65
N SER A 55 -11.38 8.27 2.64
CA SER A 55 -12.82 8.47 2.55
C SER A 55 -13.39 7.42 1.60
N ASN A 56 -14.07 6.43 2.15
CA ASN A 56 -14.87 5.51 1.35
C ASN A 56 -16.32 6.03 1.43
N SER A 57 -16.67 6.97 0.56
CA SER A 57 -18.03 7.47 0.37
C SER A 57 -18.69 6.77 -0.80
#